data_AF-A0A4P9VE88-F1
#
_entry.id   AF-A0A4P9VE88-F1
#
_cell.length_a   1.000
_cell.length_b   1.000
_cell.length_c   1.000
_cell.angle_alpha   90.00
_cell.angle_beta   90.00
_cell.angle_gamma   90.00
#
_symmetry.space_group_name_H-M   'P 1'
#
loop_
_entity.id
_entity.type
_entity.pdbx_description
1 polymer ?
#
loop_
_entity_poly.entity_id
_entity_poly.type
_entity_poly.pdbx_seq_one_letter_code
_entity_poly.pdbx_strand_id
1 'polypeptide(L)'
;MRGQVSGKLFPGLGRQGGGRWRAWNTPYGQETKASTIVNSPGGKVSFYVEVWGDTLTFLIDGKVQGSWNTTVQQRKVEFDLPIGRHELAWVYSQKKTQHHGSNSVSVEKLYISALPDSDNDGVTDGWEYTYFENLETDFNTYDKALDQDNDGLTDIEEALAYSNPFKADSDQDGMPDLWEVTNKNGPWPL
;
A
#
# COMPACT_ATOMS: atom_id res chain seq x y z
N MET A 1 20.02 12.37 29.96
CA MET A 1 20.10 11.71 28.64
C MET A 1 19.21 10.49 28.65
N ARG A 2 18.50 10.25 27.53
CA ARG A 2 17.38 9.31 27.33
C ARG A 2 16.13 9.75 28.10
N GLY A 3 15.05 10.25 27.49
CA GLY A 3 14.50 10.02 26.15
C GLY A 3 13.06 9.56 26.40
N GLN A 4 12.14 10.51 26.56
CA GLN A 4 10.77 10.27 27.06
C GLN A 4 9.75 10.52 25.93
N VAL A 5 8.80 9.58 25.81
CA VAL A 5 7.42 9.66 25.27
C VAL A 5 7.26 10.04 23.78
N SER A 6 6.30 9.54 23.01
CA SER A 6 5.01 8.93 23.34
C SER A 6 4.47 8.20 22.11
N GLY A 7 4.02 6.95 22.29
CA GLY A 7 2.93 6.45 21.47
C GLY A 7 1.65 7.23 21.79
N LYS A 8 0.84 7.52 20.78
CA LYS A 8 -0.64 7.58 20.86
C LYS A 8 -1.23 7.85 19.47
N LEU A 9 -1.61 6.78 18.80
CA LEU A 9 -2.70 6.77 17.82
C LEU A 9 -4.00 7.09 18.54
N PHE A 10 -4.73 8.15 18.18
CA PHE A 10 -6.18 8.36 18.36
C PHE A 10 -6.64 9.57 17.52
N PRO A 11 -7.91 9.68 17.07
CA PRO A 11 -8.61 8.78 16.15
C PRO A 11 -9.30 9.57 15.00
N GLY A 12 -8.96 9.27 13.76
CA GLY A 12 -10.01 9.10 12.74
C GLY A 12 -10.33 7.62 12.76
N LEU A 13 -11.60 7.22 12.83
CA LEU A 13 -11.99 5.79 12.86
C LEU A 13 -11.66 5.12 11.50
N GLY A 14 -10.38 4.83 11.25
CA GLY A 14 -9.94 3.91 10.24
C GLY A 14 -9.96 2.51 10.84
N ARG A 15 -10.91 1.68 10.42
CA ARG A 15 -10.85 0.25 10.72
C ARG A 15 -9.71 -0.35 9.91
N GLN A 16 -8.81 -1.11 10.55
CA GLN A 16 -8.03 -2.09 9.80
C GLN A 16 -9.02 -2.99 9.04
N GLY A 17 -8.77 -3.18 7.74
CA GLY A 17 -9.65 -3.93 6.84
C GLY A 17 -10.71 -3.12 6.08
N GLY A 18 -10.78 -1.79 6.25
CA GLY A 18 -11.61 -0.92 5.41
C GLY A 18 -10.81 0.29 4.95
N GLY A 19 -10.40 0.34 3.68
CA GLY A 19 -9.52 1.37 3.10
C GLY A 19 -10.13 2.77 2.98
N ARG A 20 -10.73 3.28 4.05
CA ARG A 20 -11.32 4.61 4.20
C ARG A 20 -10.80 5.28 5.47
N TRP A 21 -10.15 6.42 5.31
CA TRP A 21 -9.90 7.37 6.37
C TRP A 21 -11.01 8.43 6.40
N ARG A 22 -11.47 8.82 7.59
CA ARG A 22 -12.50 9.86 7.76
C ARG A 22 -12.19 10.71 8.99
N ALA A 23 -12.39 12.01 8.87
CA ALA A 23 -12.27 12.97 9.96
C ALA A 23 -13.49 13.90 10.04
N TRP A 24 -13.85 14.28 11.26
CA TRP A 24 -14.93 15.21 11.63
C TRP A 24 -14.63 15.79 13.02
N ASN A 25 -15.29 16.90 13.39
CA ASN A 25 -15.21 17.51 14.73
C ASN A 25 -13.80 17.94 15.20
N THR A 26 -12.84 18.19 14.30
CA THR A 26 -11.54 18.76 14.68
C THR A 26 -11.70 20.18 15.23
N PRO A 27 -11.19 20.52 16.43
CA PRO A 27 -11.41 21.85 17.00
C PRO A 27 -11.01 22.98 16.06
N TYR A 28 -11.74 24.09 16.15
CA TYR A 28 -11.47 25.26 15.33
C TYR A 28 -10.00 25.73 15.49
N GLY A 29 -9.28 25.90 14.38
CA GLY A 29 -7.86 26.26 14.38
C GLY A 29 -6.89 25.11 14.66
N GLN A 30 -7.38 23.88 14.80
CA GLN A 30 -6.58 22.66 14.83
C GLN A 30 -6.71 21.88 13.51
N GLU A 31 -5.77 20.96 13.29
CA GLU A 31 -5.73 20.10 12.12
C GLU A 31 -5.71 18.63 12.54
N THR A 32 -6.33 17.77 11.73
CA THR A 32 -6.16 16.32 11.83
C THR A 32 -5.40 15.84 10.61
N LYS A 33 -4.31 15.11 10.83
CA LYS A 33 -3.47 14.55 9.77
C LYS A 33 -3.57 13.02 9.75
N ALA A 34 -3.72 12.45 8.56
CA ALA A 34 -3.35 11.07 8.26
C ALA A 34 -2.17 11.07 7.29
N SER A 35 -1.25 10.14 7.47
CA SER A 35 -0.12 9.99 6.55
C SER A 35 0.34 8.55 6.44
N THR A 36 0.96 8.24 5.32
CA THR A 36 1.67 6.99 5.09
C THR A 36 2.95 7.27 4.30
N ILE A 37 3.92 6.37 4.43
CA ILE A 37 5.17 6.43 3.67
C ILE A 37 5.08 5.36 2.60
N VAL A 38 5.44 5.72 1.38
CA VAL A 38 5.42 4.83 0.22
C VAL A 38 6.76 4.91 -0.48
N ASN A 39 7.25 3.78 -0.98
CA ASN A 39 8.31 3.76 -1.97
C ASN A 39 7.60 3.64 -3.32
N SER A 40 7.68 4.69 -4.13
CA SER A 40 7.05 4.72 -5.43
C SER A 40 8.06 4.45 -6.53
N PRO A 41 7.71 3.67 -7.55
CA PRO A 41 8.50 3.54 -8.77
C PRO A 41 8.38 4.73 -9.74
N GLY A 42 7.56 5.72 -9.42
CA GLY A 42 7.11 6.71 -10.39
C GLY A 42 5.76 6.34 -11.01
N GLY A 43 4.94 7.34 -11.31
CA GLY A 43 3.63 7.15 -11.93
C GLY A 43 2.59 8.03 -11.28
N LYS A 44 1.46 7.43 -10.89
CA LYS A 44 0.34 8.15 -10.29
C LYS A 44 -0.01 7.62 -8.91
N VAL A 45 -0.47 8.53 -8.07
CA VAL A 45 -1.28 8.21 -6.90
C VAL A 45 -2.70 8.69 -7.15
N SER A 46 -3.68 7.84 -6.85
CA SER A 46 -5.09 8.21 -6.95
C SER A 46 -5.90 7.73 -5.75
N PHE A 47 -6.95 8.46 -5.41
CA PHE A 47 -7.86 8.11 -4.32
C PHE A 47 -9.20 8.81 -4.52
N TYR A 48 -10.21 8.34 -3.80
CA TYR A 48 -11.52 9.00 -3.74
C TYR A 48 -11.56 9.96 -2.57
N VAL A 49 -12.06 11.17 -2.82
CA VAL A 49 -12.21 12.23 -1.84
C VAL A 49 -13.66 12.65 -1.70
N GLU A 50 -14.10 12.82 -0.46
CA GLU A 50 -15.39 13.40 -0.09
C GLU A 50 -15.16 14.50 0.95
N VAL A 51 -15.77 15.67 0.76
CA VAL A 51 -15.64 16.83 1.65
C VAL A 51 -17.02 17.44 1.84
N TRP A 52 -17.38 17.74 3.09
CA TRP A 52 -18.62 18.42 3.46
C TRP A 52 -18.28 19.63 4.33
N GLY A 53 -18.40 20.85 3.79
CA GLY A 53 -18.29 22.11 4.53
C GLY A 53 -16.88 22.56 4.97
N ASP A 54 -15.90 21.66 4.99
CA ASP A 54 -14.56 21.91 5.52
C ASP A 54 -13.46 21.91 4.46
N THR A 55 -12.20 21.93 4.91
CA THR A 55 -11.02 21.86 4.03
C THR A 55 -10.27 20.55 4.23
N LEU A 56 -9.97 19.87 3.13
CA LEU A 56 -9.01 18.78 3.06
C LEU A 56 -7.87 19.18 2.13
N THR A 57 -6.64 18.96 2.57
CA THR A 57 -5.42 19.19 1.79
C THR A 57 -4.67 17.88 1.63
N PHE A 58 -4.28 17.54 0.42
CA PHE A 58 -3.39 16.42 0.11
C PHE A 58 -1.98 16.94 -0.19
N LEU A 59 -0.98 16.31 0.42
CA LEU A 59 0.43 16.65 0.29
C LEU A 59 1.27 15.44 -0.08
N ILE A 60 2.31 15.70 -0.88
CA ILE A 60 3.42 14.78 -1.11
C ILE A 60 4.68 15.48 -0.59
N ASP A 61 5.39 14.86 0.35
CA ASP A 61 6.59 15.42 1.01
C ASP A 61 6.40 16.84 1.55
N GLY A 62 5.24 17.08 2.16
CA GLY A 62 4.87 18.38 2.70
C GLY A 62 4.51 19.44 1.64
N LYS A 63 4.53 19.12 0.34
CA LYS A 63 4.08 20.01 -0.74
C LYS A 63 2.63 19.73 -1.09
N VAL A 64 1.80 20.77 -1.05
CA VAL A 64 0.38 20.68 -1.42
C VAL A 64 0.22 20.27 -2.88
N GLN A 65 -0.50 19.19 -3.10
CA GLN A 65 -0.88 18.69 -4.43
C GLN A 65 -2.35 19.00 -4.74
N GLY A 66 -3.22 18.90 -3.74
CA GLY A 66 -4.65 19.16 -3.89
C GLY A 66 -5.24 19.78 -2.63
N SER A 67 -6.24 20.64 -2.82
CA SER A 67 -6.98 21.23 -1.71
C SER A 67 -8.45 21.36 -2.09
N TRP A 68 -9.33 20.86 -1.22
CA TRP A 68 -10.77 20.87 -1.38
C TRP A 68 -11.38 21.60 -0.21
N ASN A 69 -11.87 22.81 -0.46
CA ASN A 69 -12.45 23.70 0.54
C ASN A 69 -13.95 23.94 0.30
N THR A 70 -14.57 23.17 -0.58
CA THR A 70 -16.02 23.18 -0.84
C THR A 70 -16.56 21.77 -0.72
N THR A 71 -17.88 21.63 -0.74
CA THR A 71 -18.49 20.31 -0.80
C THR A 71 -18.03 19.56 -2.06
N VAL A 72 -17.52 18.35 -1.86
CA VAL A 72 -17.12 17.40 -2.90
C VAL A 72 -17.78 16.07 -2.57
N GLN A 73 -18.64 15.59 -3.46
CA GLN A 73 -19.27 14.29 -3.33
C GLN A 73 -18.41 13.26 -4.08
N GLN A 74 -17.81 12.33 -3.33
CA GLN A 74 -17.02 11.18 -3.80
C GLN A 74 -16.40 11.33 -5.20
N ARG A 75 -15.28 12.06 -5.28
CA ARG A 75 -14.56 12.29 -6.53
C ARG A 75 -13.25 11.52 -6.53
N LYS A 76 -12.95 10.78 -7.60
CA LYS A 76 -11.59 10.26 -7.82
C LYS A 76 -10.67 11.43 -8.19
N VAL A 77 -9.52 11.52 -7.53
CA VAL A 77 -8.46 12.49 -7.80
C VAL A 77 -7.16 11.75 -8.03
N GLU A 78 -6.27 12.34 -8.82
CA GLU A 78 -5.04 11.70 -9.28
C GLU A 78 -3.92 12.74 -9.36
N PHE A 79 -2.72 12.34 -8.96
CA PHE A 79 -1.53 13.18 -8.91
C PHE A 79 -0.31 12.41 -9.38
N ASP A 80 0.66 13.10 -9.97
CA ASP A 80 1.97 12.54 -10.24
C ASP A 80 2.67 12.18 -8.93
N LEU A 81 3.21 10.96 -8.87
CA LEU A 81 4.06 10.50 -7.79
C LEU A 81 5.41 10.12 -8.40
N PRO A 82 6.48 10.89 -8.13
CA PRO A 82 7.82 10.57 -8.64
C PRO A 82 8.37 9.26 -8.10
N ILE A 83 9.46 8.79 -8.72
CA ILE A 83 10.23 7.65 -8.19
C ILE A 83 10.89 8.04 -6.86
N GLY A 84 10.86 7.13 -5.89
CA GLY A 84 11.52 7.25 -4.60
C GLY A 84 10.56 7.17 -3.41
N ARG A 85 11.14 7.41 -2.23
CA ARG A 85 10.43 7.38 -0.96
C ARG A 85 9.68 8.69 -0.72
N HIS A 86 8.38 8.61 -0.56
CA HIS A 86 7.50 9.76 -0.39
C HIS A 86 6.60 9.63 0.84
N GLU A 87 6.38 10.73 1.55
CA GLU A 87 5.29 10.85 2.52
C GLU A 87 4.03 11.35 1.81
N LEU A 88 2.97 10.54 1.85
CA LEU A 88 1.64 10.94 1.44
C LEU A 88 0.88 11.41 2.68
N ALA A 89 0.33 12.62 2.66
CA ALA A 89 -0.39 13.18 3.80
C ALA A 89 -1.73 13.82 3.41
N TRP A 90 -2.73 13.60 4.25
CA TRP A 90 -4.06 14.22 4.18
C TRP A 90 -4.28 15.03 5.45
N VAL A 91 -4.46 16.33 5.29
CA VAL A 91 -4.63 17.30 6.39
C VAL A 91 -6.03 17.90 6.31
N TYR A 92 -6.81 17.66 7.35
CA TYR A 92 -8.14 18.18 7.54
C TYR A 92 -8.12 19.40 8.46
N SER A 93 -8.80 20.47 8.06
CA SER A 93 -9.00 21.67 8.87
C SER A 93 -10.42 22.22 8.74
N GLN A 94 -10.98 22.67 9.87
CA GLN A 94 -12.32 23.25 9.90
C GLN A 94 -12.32 24.71 9.42
N LYS A 95 -13.36 25.09 8.67
CA LYS A 95 -13.60 26.50 8.33
C LYS A 95 -14.21 27.27 9.52
N LYS A 96 -13.83 28.55 9.69
CA LYS A 96 -14.40 29.48 10.70
C LYS A 96 -15.90 29.71 10.58
N THR A 97 -16.48 29.45 9.41
CA THR A 97 -17.85 29.82 9.10
C THR A 97 -18.83 28.82 9.72
N GLN A 98 -19.67 29.29 10.64
CA GLN A 98 -20.73 28.51 11.26
C GLN A 98 -21.62 27.88 10.18
N HIS A 99 -21.51 26.57 9.99
CA HIS A 99 -22.43 25.81 9.17
C HIS A 99 -23.23 24.88 10.09
N HIS A 100 -24.55 24.93 9.98
CA HIS A 100 -25.48 24.12 10.78
C HIS A 100 -25.59 22.67 10.25
N GLY A 101 -24.45 22.00 9.97
CA GLY A 101 -24.40 20.62 9.47
C GLY A 101 -23.20 19.84 10.00
N SER A 102 -23.27 18.51 9.93
CA SER A 102 -22.15 17.63 10.27
C SER A 102 -21.06 17.74 9.21
N ASN A 103 -20.02 18.53 9.47
CA ASN A 103 -18.89 18.62 8.54
C ASN A 103 -18.00 17.39 8.67
N SER A 104 -17.49 16.91 7.53
CA SER A 104 -16.55 15.78 7.52
C SER A 104 -15.76 15.72 6.23
N VAL A 105 -14.63 15.02 6.29
CA VAL A 105 -13.85 14.64 5.11
C VAL A 105 -13.59 13.14 5.13
N SER A 106 -13.52 12.52 3.96
CA SER A 106 -12.97 11.17 3.85
C SER A 106 -12.12 10.97 2.61
N VAL A 107 -11.18 10.06 2.75
CA VAL A 107 -10.28 9.57 1.72
C VAL A 107 -10.42 8.07 1.69
N GLU A 108 -10.61 7.49 0.51
CA GLU A 108 -10.73 6.03 0.37
C GLU A 108 -10.13 5.53 -0.94
N LYS A 109 -9.90 4.21 -1.00
CA LYS A 109 -9.39 3.50 -2.19
C LYS A 109 -8.11 4.17 -2.73
N LEU A 110 -7.07 4.17 -1.89
CA LEU A 110 -5.75 4.65 -2.29
C LEU A 110 -5.13 3.65 -3.27
N TYR A 111 -4.84 4.12 -4.48
CA TYR A 111 -4.11 3.40 -5.51
C TYR A 111 -2.77 4.11 -5.73
N ILE A 112 -1.70 3.33 -5.73
CA ILE A 112 -0.36 3.79 -6.04
C ILE A 112 0.14 2.90 -7.18
N SER A 113 0.70 3.51 -8.22
CA SER A 113 1.45 2.74 -9.23
C SER A 113 2.59 2.00 -8.53
N ALA A 114 2.63 0.67 -8.63
CA ALA A 114 3.76 -0.16 -8.23
C ALA A 114 4.41 -0.72 -9.51
N LEU A 115 5.74 -0.86 -9.50
CA LEU A 115 6.41 -1.71 -10.47
C LEU A 115 6.18 -3.14 -9.99
N PRO A 116 6.13 -4.11 -10.90
CA PRO A 116 6.02 -5.49 -10.50
C PRO A 116 7.17 -5.95 -9.61
N ASP A 117 8.34 -5.32 -9.69
CA ASP A 117 9.61 -5.65 -9.01
C ASP A 117 10.24 -4.31 -8.55
N SER A 118 10.13 -3.97 -7.26
CA SER A 118 10.43 -2.66 -6.69
C SER A 118 11.88 -2.48 -6.29
N ASP A 119 12.58 -3.56 -5.95
CA ASP A 119 14.00 -3.56 -5.60
C ASP A 119 14.90 -4.06 -6.75
N ASN A 120 14.31 -4.43 -7.89
CA ASN A 120 14.96 -4.83 -9.13
C ASN A 120 15.87 -6.04 -8.96
N ASP A 121 15.41 -7.04 -8.22
CA ASP A 121 16.14 -8.30 -8.02
C ASP A 121 15.66 -9.46 -8.88
N GLY A 122 14.64 -9.19 -9.71
CA GLY A 122 14.08 -10.15 -10.67
C GLY A 122 12.90 -10.93 -10.13
N VAL A 123 12.47 -10.70 -8.88
CA VAL A 123 11.26 -11.26 -8.29
C VAL A 123 10.17 -10.20 -8.24
N THR A 124 8.91 -10.62 -8.37
CA THR A 124 7.81 -9.65 -8.30
C THR A 124 7.39 -9.39 -6.85
N ASP A 125 7.18 -8.11 -6.48
CA ASP A 125 6.69 -7.63 -5.20
C ASP A 125 5.51 -8.45 -4.67
N GLY A 126 4.59 -8.82 -5.56
CA GLY A 126 3.39 -9.58 -5.19
C GLY A 126 3.71 -10.97 -4.66
N TRP A 127 4.70 -11.64 -5.26
CA TRP A 127 5.18 -12.94 -4.82
C TRP A 127 6.00 -12.80 -3.54
N GLU A 128 6.91 -11.83 -3.46
CA GLU A 128 7.70 -11.57 -2.25
C GLU A 128 6.82 -11.26 -1.04
N TYR A 129 5.82 -10.39 -1.18
CA TYR A 129 4.89 -10.10 -0.08
C TYR A 129 4.06 -11.30 0.32
N THR A 130 3.73 -12.18 -0.63
CA THR A 130 2.90 -13.37 -0.37
C THR A 130 3.64 -14.38 0.50
N TYR A 131 4.95 -14.56 0.28
CA TYR A 131 5.73 -15.62 0.91
C TYR A 131 6.74 -15.12 1.95
N PHE A 132 7.26 -13.89 1.82
CA PHE A 132 8.31 -13.32 2.68
C PHE A 132 7.83 -12.10 3.48
N GLU A 133 6.63 -11.56 3.18
CA GLU A 133 6.03 -10.39 3.85
C GLU A 133 6.87 -9.09 3.78
N ASN A 134 7.90 -9.04 2.94
CA ASN A 134 8.81 -7.90 2.78
C ASN A 134 9.36 -7.82 1.35
N LEU A 135 9.94 -6.66 1.01
CA LEU A 135 10.67 -6.38 -0.25
C LEU A 135 12.17 -6.13 0.03
N GLU A 136 12.68 -6.65 1.15
CA GLU A 136 14.08 -6.47 1.55
C GLU A 136 14.91 -7.75 1.29
N THR A 137 14.27 -8.79 0.77
CA THR A 137 14.92 -10.07 0.45
C THR A 137 15.60 -9.94 -0.89
N ASP A 138 16.89 -9.59 -0.90
CA ASP A 138 17.63 -9.37 -2.14
C ASP A 138 17.86 -10.67 -2.93
N PHE A 139 17.00 -10.98 -3.90
CA PHE A 139 17.10 -12.14 -4.80
C PHE A 139 18.29 -12.08 -5.78
N ASN A 140 19.03 -10.97 -5.87
CA ASN A 140 20.31 -10.96 -6.58
C ASN A 140 21.39 -11.68 -5.78
N THR A 141 21.36 -11.57 -4.45
CA THR A 141 22.34 -12.19 -3.54
C THR A 141 21.76 -13.33 -2.72
N TYR A 142 20.46 -13.58 -2.83
CA TYR A 142 19.78 -14.75 -2.28
C TYR A 142 20.45 -16.02 -2.78
N ASP A 143 20.45 -17.02 -1.92
CA ASP A 143 21.04 -18.31 -2.26
C ASP A 143 20.22 -18.95 -3.37
N LYS A 144 20.71 -18.85 -4.61
CA LYS A 144 20.05 -19.38 -5.80
C LYS A 144 19.93 -20.90 -5.79
N ALA A 145 20.57 -21.58 -4.85
CA ALA A 145 20.44 -23.02 -4.63
C ALA A 145 19.51 -23.36 -3.46
N LEU A 146 18.90 -22.35 -2.82
CA LEU A 146 17.91 -22.60 -1.78
C LEU A 146 16.64 -23.15 -2.41
N ASP A 147 16.19 -24.24 -1.82
CA ASP A 147 15.00 -25.01 -2.14
C ASP A 147 14.36 -25.34 -0.78
N GLN A 148 13.43 -24.49 -0.37
CA GLN A 148 12.90 -24.50 1.00
C GLN A 148 12.02 -25.72 1.30
N ASP A 149 11.31 -26.26 0.30
CA ASP A 149 10.41 -27.40 0.45
C ASP A 149 10.98 -28.73 -0.06
N ASN A 150 12.15 -28.69 -0.70
CA ASN A 150 12.91 -29.83 -1.22
C ASN A 150 12.19 -30.60 -2.32
N ASP A 151 11.42 -29.93 -3.17
CA ASP A 151 10.77 -30.53 -4.34
C ASP A 151 11.68 -30.59 -5.58
N GLY A 152 12.81 -29.88 -5.53
CA GLY A 152 13.82 -29.81 -6.59
C GLY A 152 13.72 -28.57 -7.50
N LEU A 153 12.80 -27.64 -7.23
CA LEU A 153 12.85 -26.27 -7.72
C LEU A 153 13.52 -25.37 -6.67
N THR A 154 14.32 -24.42 -7.14
CA THR A 154 14.85 -23.37 -6.26
C THR A 154 13.79 -22.30 -6.01
N ASP A 155 13.84 -21.61 -4.86
CA ASP A 155 12.87 -20.56 -4.51
C ASP A 155 12.73 -19.49 -5.62
N ILE A 156 13.80 -19.23 -6.39
CA ILE A 156 13.79 -18.30 -7.53
C ILE A 156 13.08 -18.90 -8.75
N GLU A 157 13.28 -20.19 -9.04
CA GLU A 157 12.55 -20.87 -10.10
C GLU A 157 11.05 -20.92 -9.79
N GLU A 158 10.71 -21.10 -8.52
CA GLU A 158 9.35 -21.02 -8.02
C GLU A 158 8.74 -19.63 -8.13
N ALA A 159 9.50 -18.58 -7.83
CA ALA A 159 9.10 -17.20 -8.07
C ALA A 159 8.76 -16.93 -9.56
N LEU A 160 9.54 -17.48 -10.48
CA LEU A 160 9.29 -17.38 -11.91
C LEU A 160 8.11 -18.24 -12.38
N ALA A 161 7.85 -19.36 -11.69
CA ALA A 161 6.72 -20.24 -11.93
C ALA A 161 5.42 -19.76 -11.25
N TYR A 162 5.50 -18.80 -10.32
CA TYR A 162 4.42 -18.40 -9.41
C TYR A 162 3.92 -19.54 -8.50
N SER A 163 4.82 -20.44 -8.08
CA SER A 163 4.58 -21.47 -7.06
C SER A 163 5.00 -20.99 -5.66
N ASN A 164 4.78 -21.82 -4.64
CA ASN A 164 4.98 -21.53 -3.23
C ASN A 164 6.25 -22.19 -2.70
N PRO A 165 7.26 -21.41 -2.27
CA PRO A 165 8.56 -21.94 -1.88
C PRO A 165 8.55 -22.80 -0.61
N PHE A 166 7.42 -22.83 0.09
CA PHE A 166 7.24 -23.62 1.29
C PHE A 166 6.38 -24.87 1.06
N LYS A 167 6.06 -25.23 -0.18
CA LYS A 167 5.18 -26.35 -0.50
C LYS A 167 5.55 -26.99 -1.85
N ALA A 168 6.07 -28.22 -1.75
CA ALA A 168 6.41 -29.04 -2.91
C ALA A 168 5.27 -29.31 -3.91
N ASP A 169 4.03 -28.98 -3.54
CA ASP A 169 2.82 -29.05 -4.35
C ASP A 169 1.96 -27.85 -3.91
N SER A 170 2.04 -26.77 -4.71
CA SER A 170 1.49 -25.47 -4.37
C SER A 170 -0.03 -25.46 -4.32
N ASP A 171 -0.65 -26.12 -5.29
CA ASP A 171 -2.10 -26.15 -5.46
C ASP A 171 -2.78 -27.37 -4.81
N GLN A 172 -1.97 -28.32 -4.33
CA GLN A 172 -2.39 -29.51 -3.59
C GLN A 172 -3.18 -30.52 -4.43
N ASP A 173 -2.90 -30.59 -5.75
CA ASP A 173 -3.51 -31.54 -6.67
C ASP A 173 -2.87 -32.95 -6.64
N GLY A 174 -1.73 -33.08 -5.94
CA GLY A 174 -0.95 -34.30 -5.80
C GLY A 174 0.21 -34.44 -6.79
N MET A 175 0.46 -33.44 -7.63
CA MET A 175 1.61 -33.34 -8.55
C MET A 175 2.59 -32.27 -8.03
N PRO A 176 3.89 -32.59 -7.84
CA PRO A 176 4.84 -31.59 -7.36
C PRO A 176 5.07 -30.44 -8.35
N ASP A 177 5.39 -29.25 -7.86
CA ASP A 177 5.59 -28.05 -8.68
C ASP A 177 6.71 -28.27 -9.72
N LEU A 178 7.80 -28.95 -9.35
CA LEU A 178 8.84 -29.40 -10.29
C LEU A 178 8.28 -30.18 -11.48
N TRP A 179 7.35 -31.11 -11.22
CA TRP A 179 6.72 -31.91 -12.27
C TRP A 179 5.87 -31.01 -13.16
N GLU A 180 5.15 -30.06 -12.58
CA GLU A 180 4.29 -29.12 -13.30
C GLU A 180 5.09 -28.21 -14.23
N VAL A 181 6.16 -27.59 -13.74
CA VAL A 181 7.08 -26.77 -14.53
C VAL A 181 7.71 -27.56 -15.68
N THR A 182 8.00 -28.85 -15.46
CA THR A 182 8.65 -29.71 -16.45
C THR A 182 7.69 -30.26 -17.52
N ASN A 183 6.44 -30.55 -17.17
CA ASN A 183 5.50 -31.31 -18.02
C ASN A 183 4.25 -30.52 -18.47
N LYS A 184 3.90 -29.43 -17.79
CA LYS A 184 2.80 -28.52 -18.13
C LYS A 184 3.37 -27.10 -18.32
N ASN A 185 2.68 -26.22 -19.04
CA ASN A 185 3.16 -24.83 -19.23
C ASN A 185 2.94 -23.94 -17.98
N GLY A 186 3.31 -24.42 -16.79
CA GLY A 186 3.25 -23.69 -15.51
C GLY A 186 2.28 -24.29 -14.48
N PRO A 187 2.46 -23.95 -13.18
CA PRO A 187 1.62 -24.40 -12.08
C PRO A 187 0.33 -23.59 -12.07
N TRP A 188 -0.72 -24.12 -12.71
CA TRP A 188 -2.03 -23.49 -12.72
C TRP A 188 -3.10 -24.50 -12.33
N PRO A 189 -4.02 -24.13 -11.41
CA PRO A 189 -4.96 -25.06 -10.81
C PRO A 189 -6.14 -25.39 -11.73
N LEU A 190 -6.68 -26.59 -11.51
CA LEU A 190 -8.12 -26.76 -11.29
C LEU A 190 -8.36 -27.41 -9.93
#